data_AF-A0A8I0M8F0-F1
#
_entry.id   AF-A0A8I0M8F0-F1
#
_cell.length_a   1.000
_cell.length_b   1.000
_cell.length_c   1.000
_cell.angle_alpha   90.00
_cell.angle_beta   90.00
_cell.angle_gamma   90.00
#
_symmetry.space_group_name_H-M   'P 1'
#
loop_
_entity.id
_entity.type
_entity.pdbx_description
1 polymer ?
#
loop_
_entity_poly.entity_id
_entity_poly.type
_entity_poly.pdbx_seq_one_letter_code
_entity_poly.pdbx_strand_id
1 'polypeptide(L)'
;MPAPIKTLKELLAHGTAEGWSFKCFYEDPAEPDYEGKDKGKALEALEACDIMHLGITDAAGFGVGSVVIVNDASMDPEEQIADYGGTRLSELLA
;
A
#
# COMPACT_ATOMS: atom_id res chain seq x y z
N MET A 1 -11.55 18.64 6.35
CA MET A 1 -10.34 17.86 6.02
C MET A 1 -10.68 16.42 6.33
N PRO A 2 -10.58 15.48 5.38
CA PRO A 2 -10.71 14.06 5.72
C PRO A 2 -9.67 13.71 6.79
N ALA A 3 -9.99 12.76 7.66
CA ALA A 3 -9.01 12.26 8.63
C ALA A 3 -7.80 11.69 7.87
N PRO A 4 -6.57 11.85 8.40
CA PRO A 4 -5.40 11.21 7.82
C PRO A 4 -5.62 9.70 7.81
N ILE A 5 -5.15 9.05 6.75
CA ILE A 5 -5.22 7.60 6.59
C ILE A 5 -4.31 6.99 7.66
N LYS A 6 -4.86 6.13 8.52
CA LYS A 6 -4.09 5.51 9.61
C LYS A 6 -3.81 4.04 9.36
N THR A 7 -4.64 3.40 8.56
CA THR A 7 -4.54 1.97 8.29
C THR A 7 -4.27 1.69 6.82
N LEU A 8 -3.62 0.54 6.57
CA LEU A 8 -3.44 0.03 5.21
C LEU A 8 -4.77 -0.15 4.47
N LYS A 9 -5.81 -0.63 5.17
CA LYS A 9 -7.14 -0.85 4.59
C LYS A 9 -7.77 0.45 4.10
N GLU A 10 -7.60 1.55 4.84
CA GLU A 10 -8.06 2.87 4.41
C GLU A 10 -7.25 3.38 3.21
N LEU A 11 -5.93 3.15 3.18
CA LEU A 11 -5.08 3.52 2.04
C LEU A 11 -5.52 2.82 0.76
N LEU A 12 -5.70 1.50 0.82
CA LEU A 12 -6.13 0.70 -0.32
C LEU A 12 -7.56 1.08 -0.77
N ALA A 13 -8.45 1.36 0.18
CA ALA A 13 -9.80 1.83 -0.13
C ALA A 13 -9.79 3.19 -0.82
N HIS A 14 -8.97 4.13 -0.34
CA HIS A 14 -8.80 5.45 -0.93
C HIS A 14 -8.21 5.35 -2.35
N GLY A 15 -7.12 4.60 -2.52
CA GLY A 15 -6.52 4.42 -3.84
C GLY A 15 -7.46 3.75 -4.84
N THR A 16 -8.26 2.79 -4.41
CA THR A 16 -9.28 2.17 -5.29
C THR A 16 -10.35 3.17 -5.70
N ALA A 17 -10.80 4.02 -4.79
CA ALA A 17 -11.79 5.06 -5.08
C ALA A 17 -11.26 6.11 -6.08
N GLU A 18 -9.97 6.45 -5.97
CA GLU A 18 -9.28 7.37 -6.88
C GLU A 18 -8.82 6.69 -8.19
N GLY A 19 -8.98 5.37 -8.33
CA GLY A 19 -8.61 4.61 -9.52
C GLY A 19 -7.11 4.32 -9.66
N TRP A 20 -6.38 4.37 -8.54
CA TRP A 20 -4.97 4.06 -8.43
C TRP A 20 -4.69 2.58 -8.66
N SER A 21 -3.43 2.28 -9.01
CA SER A 21 -2.91 0.92 -9.14
C SER A 21 -1.86 0.67 -8.08
N PHE A 22 -1.92 -0.53 -7.52
CA PHE A 22 -1.08 -1.02 -6.44
C PHE A 22 -0.06 -2.00 -7.01
N LYS A 23 1.20 -1.84 -6.64
CA LYS A 23 2.30 -2.71 -7.02
C LYS A 23 2.98 -3.25 -5.78
N CYS A 24 2.72 -4.50 -5.45
CA CYS A 24 3.35 -5.18 -4.33
C CYS A 24 4.63 -5.85 -4.80
N PHE A 25 5.75 -5.45 -4.22
CA PHE A 25 7.07 -6.02 -4.50
C PHE A 25 7.35 -7.15 -3.51
N TYR A 26 7.53 -8.36 -4.01
CA TYR A 26 7.94 -9.50 -3.19
C TYR A 26 9.46 -9.51 -3.08
N GLU A 27 10.00 -9.80 -1.88
CA GLU A 27 11.44 -10.00 -1.72
C GLU A 27 11.92 -11.29 -2.39
N ASP A 28 11.04 -12.28 -2.54
CA ASP A 28 11.39 -13.56 -3.16
C ASP A 28 11.37 -13.45 -4.70
N PRO A 29 12.49 -13.69 -5.39
CA PRO A 29 12.57 -13.57 -6.84
C PRO A 29 11.82 -14.67 -7.60
N ALA A 30 11.30 -15.70 -6.92
CA ALA A 30 10.44 -16.72 -7.51
C ALA A 30 8.96 -16.28 -7.55
N GLU A 31 8.57 -15.29 -6.75
CA GLU A 31 7.20 -14.78 -6.71
C GLU A 31 7.07 -13.52 -7.58
N PRO A 32 6.20 -13.53 -8.61
CA PRO A 32 6.01 -12.35 -9.44
C PRO A 32 5.33 -11.24 -8.65
N ASP A 33 5.89 -10.03 -8.74
CA ASP A 33 5.29 -8.80 -8.22
C ASP A 33 3.81 -8.71 -8.62
N TYR A 34 2.96 -8.43 -7.66
CA TYR A 34 1.55 -8.18 -7.94
C TYR A 34 1.40 -6.73 -8.41
N GLU A 35 0.79 -6.52 -9.58
CA GLU A 35 0.45 -5.19 -10.09
C GLU A 35 -1.02 -5.16 -10.53
N GLY A 36 -1.83 -4.32 -9.89
CA GLY A 36 -3.25 -4.23 -10.21
C GLY A 36 -4.03 -3.20 -9.40
N LYS A 37 -5.27 -2.95 -9.81
CA LYS A 37 -6.20 -2.03 -9.11
C LYS A 37 -7.06 -2.73 -8.07
N ASP A 38 -6.95 -4.05 -7.97
CA ASP A 38 -7.76 -4.83 -7.06
C ASP A 38 -7.17 -4.77 -5.65
N LYS A 39 -7.86 -4.05 -4.77
CA LYS A 39 -7.46 -3.94 -3.35
C LYS A 39 -7.53 -5.26 -2.61
N GLY A 40 -8.40 -6.20 -3.01
CA GLY A 40 -8.52 -7.49 -2.36
C GLY A 40 -7.24 -8.28 -2.57
N LYS A 41 -6.82 -8.39 -3.83
CA LYS A 41 -5.55 -9.03 -4.18
C LYS A 41 -4.32 -8.31 -3.63
N ALA A 42 -4.34 -6.98 -3.60
CA ALA A 42 -3.26 -6.20 -2.98
C ALA A 42 -3.16 -6.52 -1.47
N LEU A 43 -4.30 -6.54 -0.78
CA LEU A 43 -4.34 -6.88 0.64
C LEU A 43 -3.89 -8.32 0.89
N GLU A 44 -4.35 -9.29 0.10
CA GLU A 44 -3.89 -10.68 0.21
C GLU A 44 -2.37 -10.82 0.01
N ALA A 45 -1.81 -10.12 -0.97
CA ALA A 45 -0.36 -10.07 -1.21
C ALA A 45 0.40 -9.49 0.00
N LEU A 46 -0.10 -8.39 0.54
CA LEU A 46 0.48 -7.69 1.69
C LEU A 46 0.35 -8.52 2.97
N GLU A 47 -0.74 -9.27 3.12
CA GLU A 47 -0.95 -10.15 4.27
C GLU A 47 -0.12 -11.44 4.19
N ALA A 48 0.34 -11.82 2.99
CA ALA A 48 1.18 -12.99 2.77
C ALA A 48 2.65 -12.79 3.16
N CYS A 49 3.12 -11.55 3.23
CA CYS A 49 4.51 -11.21 3.57
C CYS A 49 4.61 -10.45 4.89
N ASP A 50 5.66 -10.76 5.66
CA ASP A 50 5.96 -10.08 6.93
C ASP A 50 6.41 -8.64 6.71
N ILE A 51 7.16 -8.38 5.63
CA ILE A 51 7.55 -7.05 5.17
C ILE A 51 7.32 -6.98 3.66
N MET A 52 6.68 -5.92 3.18
CA MET A 52 6.40 -5.73 1.76
C MET A 52 6.47 -4.27 1.36
N HIS A 53 7.05 -4.01 0.18
CA HIS A 53 7.03 -2.69 -0.44
C HIS A 53 5.81 -2.58 -1.36
N LEU A 54 5.00 -1.54 -1.16
CA LEU A 54 3.84 -1.21 -1.96
C LEU A 54 4.10 0.07 -2.75
N GLY A 55 4.31 -0.04 -4.05
CA GLY A 55 4.27 1.08 -4.98
C GLY A 55 2.83 1.46 -5.32
N ILE A 56 2.52 2.75 -5.33
CA ILE A 56 1.19 3.27 -5.68
C ILE A 56 1.32 4.21 -6.86
N THR A 57 0.51 3.98 -7.89
CA THR A 57 0.45 4.78 -9.11
C THR A 57 -0.96 5.30 -9.33
N ASP A 58 -1.08 6.53 -9.81
CA ASP A 58 -2.36 7.18 -10.09
C ASP A 58 -3.02 6.54 -11.33
N ALA A 59 -4.30 6.86 -11.59
CA ALA A 59 -5.01 6.40 -12.78
C ALA A 59 -4.29 6.80 -14.09
N ALA A 60 -3.53 7.90 -14.07
CA ALA A 60 -2.70 8.35 -15.19
C ALA A 60 -1.32 7.65 -15.30
N GLY A 61 -1.01 6.71 -14.39
CA GLY A 61 0.27 5.98 -14.38
C GLY A 61 1.43 6.73 -13.72
N PHE A 62 1.17 7.88 -13.10
CA PHE A 62 2.18 8.61 -12.33
C PHE A 62 2.36 8.00 -10.94
N GLY A 63 3.61 7.79 -10.51
CA GLY A 63 3.90 7.33 -9.15
C GLY A 63 3.37 8.32 -8.11
N VAL A 64 2.38 7.89 -7.33
CA VAL A 64 1.84 8.64 -6.18
C VAL A 64 2.85 8.56 -5.03
N GLY A 65 3.45 7.39 -4.86
CA GLY A 65 4.56 7.15 -3.97
C GLY A 65 4.71 5.67 -3.61
N SER A 66 5.42 5.39 -2.52
CA SER A 66 5.68 4.05 -2.03
C SER A 66 5.40 3.95 -0.53
N VAL A 67 4.91 2.81 -0.08
CA VAL A 67 4.67 2.51 1.33
C VAL A 67 5.37 1.21 1.67
N VAL A 68 6.07 1.18 2.80
CA VAL A 68 6.62 -0.04 3.38
C VAL A 68 5.63 -0.54 4.42
N ILE A 69 5.18 -1.77 4.23
CA ILE A 69 4.19 -2.41 5.07
C ILE A 69 4.90 -3.52 5.83
N VAL A 70 4.69 -3.54 7.14
CA VAL A 70 5.18 -4.59 8.04
C VAL A 70 3.95 -5.25 8.63
N ASN A 71 3.71 -6.50 8.25
CA ASN A 71 2.59 -7.29 8.70
C ASN A 71 3.06 -8.34 9.70
N ASP A 72 3.31 -7.90 10.93
CA ASP A 72 3.56 -8.82 12.05
C ASP A 72 2.21 -9.22 12.68
N ALA A 73 2.01 -10.53 12.88
CA ALA A 73 0.75 -11.08 13.40
C ALA A 73 0.37 -10.58 14.82
N SER A 74 1.30 -9.95 15.53
CA SER A 74 1.11 -9.37 16.86
C SER A 74 0.98 -7.85 16.84
N MET A 75 1.15 -7.21 15.68
CA MET A 75 1.16 -5.76 15.51
C MET A 75 -0.24 -5.20 15.24
N ASP A 76 -0.50 -3.99 15.72
CA ASP A 76 -1.76 -3.31 15.47
C ASP A 76 -1.90 -2.96 13.97
N PRO A 77 -3.11 -3.08 13.39
CA PRO A 77 -3.35 -2.75 11.97
C PRO A 77 -3.12 -1.27 11.63
N GLU A 78 -3.08 -0.40 12.65
CA GLU A 78 -2.69 1.01 12.53
C GLU A 78 -1.16 1.20 12.47
N GLU A 79 -0.37 0.20 12.88
CA GLU A 79 1.09 0.24 12.85
C GLU A 79 1.69 -0.55 11.67
N GLN A 80 0.85 -1.17 10.84
CA GLN A 80 1.29 -1.91 9.65
C GLN A 80 2.04 -1.04 8.63
N ILE A 81 1.79 0.26 8.60
CA ILE A 81 2.51 1.19 7.72
C ILE A 81 3.79 1.63 8.45
N ALA A 82 4.90 0.97 8.13
CA ALA A 82 6.18 1.25 8.77
C ALA A 82 6.88 2.49 8.20
N ASP A 83 6.75 2.72 6.89
CA ASP A 83 7.32 3.88 6.21
C ASP A 83 6.48 4.26 4.99
N TYR A 84 6.50 5.53 4.62
CA TYR A 84 5.86 6.00 3.39
C TYR A 84 6.63 7.17 2.78
N GLY A 85 6.68 7.20 1.46
CA GLY A 85 7.38 8.21 0.68
C GLY A 85 6.55 8.67 -0.51
N GLY A 86 6.71 9.94 -0.88
CA GLY A 86 6.03 10.58 -2.00
C GLY A 86 5.09 11.67 -1.55
N THR A 87 5.16 12.83 -2.20
CA THR A 87 4.48 14.07 -1.79
C THR A 87 2.99 13.85 -1.51
N ARG A 88 2.31 13.09 -2.38
CA ARG A 88 0.87 12.88 -2.32
C ARG A 88 0.46 11.85 -1.26
N LEU A 89 1.31 10.86 -0.98
CA LEU A 89 1.12 9.95 0.15
C LEU A 89 1.35 10.66 1.48
N SER A 90 2.41 11.48 1.56
CA SER A 90 2.69 12.28 2.74
C SER A 90 1.52 13.22 3.07
N GLU A 91 0.85 13.83 2.09
CA GLU A 91 -0.35 14.66 2.36
C GLU A 91 -1.55 13.88 2.90
N LEU A 92 -1.62 12.56 2.67
CA LEU A 92 -2.73 11.71 3.09
C LEU A 92 -2.48 11.00 4.42
N LEU A 93 -1.21 10.75 4.73
CA LEU A 93 -0.75 10.02 5.92
C LEU A 93 -0.21 10.95 7.04
N ALA A 94 0.05 12.23 6.75
CA ALA A 94 0.54 13.24 7.71
C ALA A 94 -0.55 13.94 8.52
#